data_AF-A0A935HY37-F1
#
_entry.id   AF-A0A935HY37-F1
#
_cell.length_a   1.000
_cell.length_b   1.000
_cell.length_c   1.000
_cell.angle_alpha   90.00
_cell.angle_beta   90.00
_cell.angle_gamma   90.00
#
_symmetry.space_group_name_H-M   'P 1'
#
loop_
_entity.id
_entity.type
_entity.pdbx_description
1 polymer ?
#
loop_
_entity_poly.entity_id
_entity_poly.type
_entity_poly.pdbx_seq_one_letter_code
_entity_poly.pdbx_strand_id
1 'polypeptide(L)'
;MYKKDLKVLLDKLYLKYSKKHSSKDPVWTIHKFSDPKDIEIAGLITSCYAYGRVEQINQFTDKFFRRTGFKVHEFTSNYSEHKDKKFLKDLYYRFNNENDLSLLLKNIKNSLELYGSLENLFKQNYSDTHENILPALSEFTGLSLFIIKKIRITVISCRHR
;
A
#
# COMPACT_ATOMS: atom_id res chain seq x y z
N MET A 1 -20.74 -22.00 16.64
CA MET A 1 -21.22 -21.05 17.67
C MET A 1 -20.21 -19.92 17.95
N TYR A 2 -18.96 -20.23 18.30
CA TYR A 2 -17.94 -19.24 18.72
C TYR A 2 -17.70 -18.01 17.80
N LYS A 3 -17.71 -18.17 16.47
CA LYS A 3 -17.42 -17.07 15.53
C LYS A 3 -18.49 -15.97 15.52
N LYS A 4 -19.78 -16.32 15.71
CA LYS A 4 -20.88 -15.35 15.64
C LYS A 4 -20.91 -14.48 16.89
N ASP A 5 -20.71 -15.08 18.06
CA ASP A 5 -20.64 -14.36 19.33
C ASP A 5 -19.41 -13.46 19.40
N LEU A 6 -18.27 -13.93 18.87
CA LEU A 6 -17.06 -13.13 18.74
C LEU A 6 -17.27 -11.92 17.81
N LYS A 7 -17.89 -12.12 16.64
CA LYS A 7 -18.20 -11.00 15.73
C LYS A 7 -19.08 -9.95 16.42
N VAL A 8 -20.15 -10.37 17.09
CA VAL A 8 -21.04 -9.46 17.81
C VAL A 8 -20.30 -8.70 18.92
N LEU A 9 -19.41 -9.37 19.65
CA LEU A 9 -18.57 -8.72 20.66
C LEU A 9 -17.62 -7.68 20.04
N LEU A 10 -16.92 -8.03 18.96
CA LEU A 10 -16.01 -7.14 18.26
C LEU A 10 -16.75 -5.95 17.64
N ASP A 11 -17.93 -6.16 17.06
CA ASP A 11 -18.77 -5.09 16.50
C ASP A 11 -19.23 -4.13 17.61
N LYS A 12 -19.61 -4.65 18.79
CA LYS A 12 -19.95 -3.82 19.96
C LYS A 12 -18.76 -3.01 20.47
N LEU A 13 -17.58 -3.63 20.55
CA LEU A 13 -16.35 -2.95 20.95
C LEU A 13 -15.96 -1.88 19.93
N TYR A 14 -16.07 -2.20 18.64
CA TYR A 14 -15.86 -1.25 17.55
C TYR A 14 -16.79 -0.05 17.72
N LEU A 15 -18.11 -0.23 17.87
CA LEU A 15 -19.04 0.89 18.04
C LEU A 15 -18.78 1.70 19.33
N LYS A 16 -18.33 1.05 20.41
CA LYS A 16 -18.03 1.71 21.69
C LYS A 16 -16.76 2.56 21.64
N TYR A 17 -15.72 2.09 20.97
CA TYR A 17 -14.39 2.72 20.95
C TYR A 17 -14.06 3.45 19.65
N SER A 18 -14.85 3.22 18.60
CA SER A 18 -14.87 4.03 17.38
C SER A 18 -15.37 5.42 17.72
N LYS A 19 -14.47 6.29 18.19
CA LYS A 19 -14.65 7.71 17.94
C LYS A 19 -14.54 7.86 16.42
N LYS A 20 -15.68 7.96 15.74
CA LYS A 20 -15.74 8.51 14.38
C LYS A 20 -14.89 9.79 14.45
N HIS A 21 -13.73 9.78 13.80
CA HIS A 21 -12.76 10.87 13.86
C HIS A 21 -11.95 11.01 15.17
N SER A 22 -11.27 9.95 15.63
CA SER A 22 -9.97 10.20 16.27
C SER A 22 -9.07 10.80 15.19
N SER A 23 -9.13 12.13 15.02
CA SER A 23 -8.54 12.92 13.91
C SER A 23 -7.05 12.71 13.68
N LYS A 24 -6.43 11.92 14.56
CA LYS A 24 -5.03 11.55 14.53
C LYS A 24 -4.81 10.30 13.68
N ASP A 25 -5.60 9.24 13.76
CA ASP A 25 -5.18 7.96 13.14
C ASP A 25 -4.98 8.06 11.60
N PRO A 26 -3.87 7.54 11.03
CA PRO A 26 -3.61 7.56 9.59
C PRO A 26 -4.69 6.92 8.73
N VAL A 27 -5.46 5.98 9.29
CA VAL A 27 -6.58 5.34 8.58
C VAL A 27 -7.62 6.36 8.13
N TRP A 28 -7.79 7.47 8.85
CA TRP A 28 -8.73 8.54 8.48
C TRP A 28 -8.32 9.31 7.23
N THR A 29 -7.03 9.33 6.90
CA THR A 29 -6.57 9.93 5.64
C THR A 29 -7.05 9.11 4.45
N ILE A 30 -7.18 7.78 4.61
CA ILE A 30 -7.67 6.86 3.57
C ILE A 30 -9.18 7.03 3.35
N HIS A 31 -9.95 7.37 4.39
CA HIS A 31 -11.39 7.64 4.28
C HIS A 31 -11.74 8.85 3.40
N LYS A 32 -10.75 9.63 2.94
CA LYS A 32 -10.94 10.71 1.94
C LYS A 32 -11.14 10.18 0.53
N PHE A 33 -10.76 8.93 0.25
CA PHE A 33 -10.93 8.28 -1.05
C PHE A 33 -12.29 7.58 -1.13
N SER A 34 -12.91 7.63 -2.31
CA SER A 34 -14.15 6.92 -2.62
C SER A 34 -13.96 5.74 -3.57
N ASP A 35 -12.94 5.77 -4.43
CA ASP A 35 -12.61 4.67 -5.33
C ASP A 35 -11.89 3.55 -4.56
N PRO A 36 -12.40 2.31 -4.56
CA PRO A 36 -11.74 1.15 -3.96
C PRO A 36 -10.29 0.96 -4.43
N LYS A 37 -9.98 1.28 -5.69
CA LYS A 37 -8.63 1.15 -6.25
C LYS A 37 -7.66 2.16 -5.64
N ASP A 38 -8.12 3.37 -5.38
CA ASP A 38 -7.33 4.37 -4.67
C ASP A 38 -7.16 3.99 -3.20
N ILE A 39 -8.23 3.51 -2.56
CA ILE A 39 -8.22 3.06 -1.15
C ILE A 39 -7.18 1.97 -0.93
N GLU A 40 -7.12 0.98 -1.82
CA GLU A 40 -6.19 -0.13 -1.73
C GLU A 40 -4.72 0.33 -1.74
N ILE A 41 -4.34 1.17 -2.70
CA ILE A 41 -2.97 1.66 -2.85
C ILE A 41 -2.63 2.67 -1.76
N ALA A 42 -3.55 3.59 -1.45
CA ALA A 42 -3.37 4.55 -0.36
C ALA A 42 -3.21 3.84 0.99
N GLY A 43 -3.95 2.74 1.22
CA GLY A 43 -3.84 1.92 2.40
C GLY A 43 -2.50 1.22 2.52
N LEU A 44 -1.99 0.62 1.44
CA LEU A 44 -0.66 0.02 1.44
C LEU A 44 0.44 1.07 1.67
N ILE A 45 0.40 2.20 0.96
CA ILE A 45 1.40 3.26 1.15
C ILE A 45 1.34 3.80 2.58
N THR A 46 0.14 4.08 3.10
CA THR A 46 -0.01 4.57 4.47
C THR A 46 0.54 3.56 5.49
N SER A 47 0.26 2.27 5.32
CA SER A 47 0.75 1.23 6.24
C SER A 47 2.27 1.07 6.20
N CYS A 48 2.90 1.16 5.02
CA CYS A 48 4.35 1.15 4.87
C CYS A 48 5.04 2.32 5.62
N TYR A 49 4.37 3.47 5.74
CA TYR A 49 4.89 4.66 6.43
C TYR A 49 4.33 4.85 7.85
N ALA A 50 3.46 3.94 8.33
CA ALA A 50 2.76 4.04 9.61
C ALA A 50 3.63 3.69 10.84
N TYR A 51 4.87 4.15 10.85
CA TYR A 51 5.78 3.99 11.98
C TYR A 51 6.26 5.37 12.46
N GLY A 52 5.81 5.77 13.65
CA GLY A 52 6.19 7.05 14.24
C GLY A 52 5.07 7.85 14.88
N ARG A 53 5.30 9.16 14.96
CA ARG A 53 4.28 10.09 15.46
C ARG A 53 3.18 10.22 14.42
N VAL A 54 1.97 9.99 14.87
CA VAL A 54 0.76 9.96 14.05
C VAL A 54 0.58 11.24 13.21
N GLU A 55 0.88 12.40 13.78
CA GLU A 55 0.83 13.67 13.06
C GLU A 55 1.82 13.74 11.89
N GLN A 56 3.01 13.15 12.03
CA GLN A 56 4.02 13.12 10.95
C GLN A 56 3.59 12.16 9.83
N ILE A 57 2.98 11.02 10.18
CA ILE A 57 2.44 10.05 9.21
C ILE A 57 1.37 10.73 8.36
N ASN A 58 0.43 11.44 8.99
CA ASN A 58 -0.63 12.17 8.29
C ASN A 58 -0.09 13.26 7.38
N GLN A 59 0.86 14.07 7.86
CA GLN A 59 1.46 15.13 7.05
C GLN A 59 2.15 14.57 5.81
N PHE A 60 2.90 13.48 5.96
CA PHE A 60 3.58 12.84 4.85
C PHE A 60 2.60 12.24 3.83
N THR A 61 1.64 11.44 4.29
CA THR A 61 0.66 10.78 3.42
C THR A 61 -0.26 11.78 2.72
N ASP A 62 -0.76 12.79 3.43
CA ASP A 62 -1.59 13.86 2.84
C ASP A 62 -0.79 14.68 1.81
N LYS A 63 0.49 14.99 2.07
CA LYS A 63 1.38 15.66 1.11
C LYS A 63 1.55 14.83 -0.16
N PHE A 64 1.76 13.52 -0.03
CA PHE A 64 1.86 12.62 -1.18
C PHE A 64 0.53 12.56 -1.96
N PHE A 65 -0.61 12.33 -1.28
CA PHE A 65 -1.92 12.24 -1.92
C PHE A 65 -2.36 13.53 -2.61
N ARG A 66 -2.01 14.70 -2.07
CA ARG A 66 -2.25 15.98 -2.76
C ARG A 66 -1.46 16.10 -4.06
N ARG A 67 -0.22 15.60 -4.11
CA ARG A 67 0.61 15.62 -5.33
C ARG A 67 0.06 14.72 -6.43
N THR A 68 -0.65 13.64 -6.06
CA THR A 68 -1.36 12.78 -7.03
C THR A 68 -2.76 13.31 -7.38
N GLY A 69 -3.19 14.43 -6.80
CA GLY A 69 -4.54 14.95 -6.97
C GLY A 69 -5.62 14.02 -6.39
N PHE A 70 -5.28 13.24 -5.37
CA PHE A 70 -6.12 12.18 -4.81
C PHE A 70 -6.52 11.08 -5.83
N LYS A 71 -5.74 10.92 -6.90
CA LYS A 71 -5.87 9.84 -7.89
C LYS A 71 -4.65 8.92 -7.83
N VAL A 72 -4.48 8.25 -6.69
CA VAL A 72 -3.26 7.48 -6.38
C VAL A 72 -3.13 6.25 -7.28
N HIS A 73 -4.24 5.60 -7.64
CA HIS A 73 -4.25 4.48 -8.58
C HIS A 73 -3.85 4.91 -9.98
N GLU A 74 -4.45 5.97 -10.52
CA GLU A 74 -4.11 6.50 -11.85
C GLU A 74 -2.64 6.92 -11.90
N PHE A 75 -2.16 7.64 -10.88
CA PHE A 75 -0.76 8.05 -10.78
C PHE A 75 0.19 6.85 -10.72
N THR A 76 -0.09 5.88 -9.85
CA THR A 76 0.78 4.70 -9.66
C THR A 76 0.80 3.81 -10.90
N SER A 77 -0.34 3.60 -11.55
CA SER A 77 -0.43 2.78 -12.77
C SER A 77 0.40 3.37 -13.92
N ASN A 78 0.38 4.70 -14.05
CA ASN A 78 1.12 5.41 -15.09
C ASN A 78 2.54 5.81 -14.66
N TYR A 79 2.96 5.46 -13.45
CA TYR A 79 4.21 5.90 -12.86
C TYR A 79 5.42 5.53 -13.72
N SER A 80 6.29 6.50 -13.94
CA SER A 80 7.56 6.37 -14.63
C SER A 80 8.64 7.14 -13.87
N GLU A 81 9.66 6.43 -13.41
CA GLU A 81 10.79 7.01 -12.67
C GLU A 81 11.45 8.20 -13.39
N HIS A 82 11.54 8.16 -14.72
CA HIS A 82 12.11 9.27 -15.50
C HIS A 82 11.20 10.50 -15.57
N LYS A 83 9.90 10.32 -15.73
CA LYS A 83 8.93 11.42 -15.89
C LYS A 83 8.53 12.02 -14.54
N ASP A 84 8.38 11.17 -13.54
CA ASP A 84 7.73 11.51 -12.29
C ASP A 84 8.69 11.80 -11.13
N LYS A 85 10.01 11.68 -11.35
CA LYS A 85 11.03 11.97 -10.32
C LYS A 85 10.81 13.32 -9.63
N LYS A 86 10.44 14.35 -10.40
CA LYS A 86 10.18 15.70 -9.88
C LYS A 86 8.97 15.74 -8.93
N PHE A 87 7.96 14.90 -9.16
CA PHE A 87 6.78 14.81 -8.28
C PHE A 87 7.11 14.16 -6.94
N LEU A 88 8.16 13.35 -6.85
CA LEU A 88 8.59 12.74 -5.59
C LEU A 88 9.61 13.59 -4.82
N LYS A 89 10.19 14.61 -5.46
CA LYS A 89 11.21 15.46 -4.86
C LYS A 89 10.76 16.04 -3.52
N ASP A 90 11.64 16.02 -2.52
CA ASP A 90 11.39 16.54 -1.17
C ASP A 90 10.28 15.79 -0.40
N LEU A 91 9.99 14.54 -0.79
CA LEU A 91 9.22 13.60 0.04
C LEU A 91 10.18 12.76 0.88
N TYR A 92 10.47 13.27 2.07
CA TYR A 92 11.25 12.57 3.08
C TYR A 92 10.36 12.18 4.25
N TYR A 93 10.55 10.97 4.76
CA TYR A 93 9.95 10.52 6.00
C TYR A 93 10.92 9.66 6.80
N ARG A 94 11.49 10.25 7.85
CA ARG A 94 12.45 9.59 8.74
C ARG A 94 13.64 9.01 7.98
N PHE A 95 13.63 7.70 7.74
CA PHE A 95 14.68 6.95 7.05
C PHE A 95 14.39 6.73 5.56
N ASN A 96 13.16 7.02 5.11
CA ASN A 96 12.76 6.89 3.72
C ASN A 96 12.89 8.22 2.98
N ASN A 97 13.47 8.15 1.78
CA ASN A 97 13.60 9.26 0.84
C ASN A 97 12.74 9.03 -0.42
N GLU A 98 12.86 9.93 -1.39
CA GLU A 98 12.11 9.88 -2.64
C GLU A 98 12.40 8.63 -3.50
N ASN A 99 13.61 8.05 -3.40
CA ASN A 99 13.96 6.84 -4.13
C ASN A 99 13.28 5.61 -3.53
N ASP A 100 13.11 5.56 -2.20
CA ASP A 100 12.39 4.48 -1.53
C ASP A 100 10.91 4.50 -1.94
N LEU A 101 10.31 5.69 -1.99
CA LEU A 101 8.94 5.86 -2.48
C LEU A 101 8.81 5.51 -3.96
N SER A 102 9.78 5.92 -4.79
CA SER A 102 9.86 5.54 -6.22
C SER A 102 9.87 4.03 -6.41
N LEU A 103 10.69 3.32 -5.62
CA LEU A 103 10.77 1.87 -5.66
C LEU A 103 9.46 1.21 -5.23
N LEU A 104 8.83 1.71 -4.17
CA LEU A 104 7.52 1.24 -3.72
C LEU A 104 6.46 1.41 -4.83
N LEU A 105 6.39 2.57 -5.47
CA LEU A 105 5.44 2.84 -6.55
C LEU A 105 5.67 1.92 -7.76
N LYS A 106 6.93 1.65 -8.13
CA LYS A 106 7.27 0.65 -9.17
C LYS A 106 6.79 -0.74 -8.80
N ASN A 107 7.00 -1.18 -7.57
CA ASN A 107 6.56 -2.50 -7.12
C ASN A 107 5.04 -2.64 -7.12
N ILE A 108 4.33 -1.59 -6.70
CA ILE A 108 2.86 -1.56 -6.75
C ILE A 108 2.41 -1.60 -8.21
N LYS A 109 2.97 -0.76 -9.09
CA LYS A 109 2.66 -0.77 -10.52
C LYS A 109 2.83 -2.16 -11.14
N ASN A 110 3.97 -2.80 -10.90
CA ASN A 110 4.23 -4.15 -11.42
C ASN A 110 3.21 -5.18 -10.90
N SER A 111 2.80 -5.03 -9.64
CA SER A 111 1.75 -5.87 -9.05
C SER A 111 0.39 -5.64 -9.74
N LEU A 112 0.05 -4.39 -10.04
CA LEU A 112 -1.17 -4.04 -10.78
C LEU A 112 -1.13 -4.60 -12.22
N GLU A 113 0.01 -4.52 -12.91
CA GLU A 113 0.17 -5.04 -14.27
C GLU A 113 0.06 -6.57 -14.33
N LEU A 114 0.59 -7.27 -13.32
CA LEU A 114 0.60 -8.75 -13.29
C LEU A 114 -0.70 -9.36 -12.75
N TYR A 115 -1.32 -8.71 -11.75
CA TYR A 115 -2.45 -9.29 -10.99
C TYR A 115 -3.74 -8.47 -11.08
N GLY A 116 -3.70 -7.26 -11.64
CA GLY A 116 -4.85 -6.36 -11.78
C GLY A 116 -5.22 -5.56 -10.52
N SER A 117 -4.93 -6.08 -9.33
CA SER A 117 -5.12 -5.41 -8.03
C SER A 117 -4.20 -6.00 -6.95
N LEU A 118 -4.02 -5.30 -5.83
CA LEU A 118 -3.27 -5.85 -4.68
C LEU A 118 -4.07 -6.96 -3.99
N GLU A 119 -5.39 -6.90 -4.01
CA GLU A 119 -6.31 -7.93 -3.51
C GLU A 119 -6.12 -9.23 -4.29
N ASN A 120 -6.04 -9.16 -5.62
CA ASN A 120 -5.80 -10.34 -6.44
C ASN A 120 -4.42 -10.95 -6.19
N LEU A 121 -3.40 -10.11 -5.98
CA LEU A 121 -2.06 -10.55 -5.57
C LEU A 121 -2.13 -11.28 -4.22
N PHE A 122 -2.80 -10.70 -3.23
CA PHE A 122 -2.95 -11.32 -1.90
C PHE A 122 -3.72 -12.64 -1.98
N LYS A 123 -4.80 -12.69 -2.77
CA LYS A 123 -5.63 -13.88 -2.95
C LYS A 123 -4.93 -15.05 -3.62
N GLN A 124 -3.82 -14.85 -4.34
CA GLN A 124 -3.07 -15.94 -4.98
C GLN A 124 -2.68 -17.05 -3.99
N ASN A 125 -2.39 -16.68 -2.74
CA ASN A 125 -1.93 -17.61 -1.71
C ASN A 125 -2.86 -17.62 -0.49
N TYR A 126 -4.05 -17.04 -0.63
CA TYR A 126 -5.10 -17.14 0.39
C TYR A 126 -5.92 -18.42 0.15
N SER A 127 -6.04 -19.23 1.19
CA SER A 127 -6.85 -20.45 1.17
C SER A 127 -7.59 -20.61 2.50
N ASP A 128 -8.86 -21.00 2.43
CA ASP A 128 -9.67 -21.33 3.62
C ASP A 128 -9.19 -22.61 4.32
N THR A 129 -8.29 -23.38 3.68
CA THR A 129 -7.62 -24.54 4.29
C THR A 129 -6.42 -24.15 5.15
N HIS A 130 -5.88 -22.93 5.00
CA HIS A 130 -4.80 -22.47 5.85
C HIS A 130 -5.31 -22.16 7.26
N GLU A 131 -4.52 -22.50 8.28
CA GLU A 131 -4.87 -22.25 9.69
C GLU A 131 -5.08 -20.75 9.97
N ASN A 132 -4.30 -19.90 9.32
CA ASN A 132 -4.32 -18.45 9.47
C ASN A 132 -3.86 -17.75 8.18
N ILE A 133 -3.82 -16.42 8.22
CA ILE A 133 -3.49 -15.57 7.06
C ILE A 133 -1.99 -15.45 6.78
N LEU A 134 -1.11 -16.00 7.64
CA LEU A 134 0.34 -15.82 7.53
C LEU A 134 0.92 -16.34 6.21
N PRO A 135 0.47 -17.47 5.62
CA PRO A 135 0.96 -17.91 4.31
C PRO A 135 0.70 -16.86 3.23
N ALA A 136 -0.52 -16.31 3.17
CA ALA A 136 -0.88 -15.28 2.20
C ALA A 136 -0.07 -13.99 2.41
N LEU A 137 0.13 -13.56 3.65
CA LEU A 137 0.95 -12.38 3.98
C LEU A 137 2.43 -12.59 3.64
N SER A 138 2.97 -13.77 3.90
CA SER A 138 4.37 -14.10 3.62
C SER A 138 4.64 -14.00 2.12
N GLU A 139 3.74 -14.54 1.30
CA GLU A 139 3.87 -14.47 -0.15
C GLU A 139 3.61 -13.06 -0.70
N PHE A 140 2.59 -12.35 -0.18
CA PHE A 140 2.31 -10.97 -0.56
C PHE A 140 3.54 -10.05 -0.34
N THR A 141 4.21 -10.21 0.80
CA THR A 141 5.42 -9.45 1.13
C THR A 141 6.65 -9.97 0.35
N GLY A 142 6.78 -11.28 0.14
CA GLY A 142 7.87 -11.90 -0.61
C GLY A 142 7.87 -11.57 -2.11
N LEU A 143 6.69 -11.52 -2.74
CA LEU A 143 6.55 -11.17 -4.17
C LEU A 143 7.01 -9.72 -4.45
N SER A 144 6.83 -8.81 -3.49
CA SER A 144 7.36 -7.44 -3.58
C SER A 144 8.90 -7.38 -3.66
N LEU A 145 9.61 -8.35 -3.03
CA LEU A 145 11.06 -8.52 -3.13
C LEU A 145 11.48 -9.26 -4.42
N PHE A 146 10.63 -10.16 -4.92
CA PHE A 146 10.92 -10.97 -6.12
C PHE A 146 10.84 -10.16 -7.42
N ILE A 147 9.92 -9.20 -7.48
CA ILE A 147 9.79 -8.25 -8.61
C ILE A 147 11.09 -7.46 -8.81
N ILE A 148 11.77 -7.05 -7.72
CA ILE A 148 13.06 -6.35 -7.76
C ILE A 148 14.16 -7.26 -8.37
N LYS A 149 14.18 -8.55 -8.04
CA LYS A 149 15.16 -9.51 -8.58
C LYS A 149 14.95 -9.82 -10.07
N LYS A 150 13.69 -9.94 -10.53
CA LYS A 150 13.38 -10.25 -11.94
C LYS A 150 13.76 -9.10 -12.87
N ILE A 151 13.56 -7.84 -12.45
CA ILE A 151 14.02 -6.65 -13.20
C ILE A 151 15.54 -6.66 -13.41
N ARG A 152 16.32 -7.08 -12.41
CA ARG A 152 17.78 -7.17 -12.52
C ARG A 152 18.21 -8.17 -13.60
N ILE A 153 17.44 -9.23 -13.84
CA ILE A 153 17.71 -10.24 -14.87
C ILE A 153 17.29 -9.74 -16.26
N THR A 154 16.13 -9.10 -16.39
CA THR A 154 15.62 -8.60 -17.69
C THR A 154 16.41 -7.40 -18.23
N VAL A 155 16.90 -6.50 -17.37
CA VAL A 155 17.71 -5.33 -17.80
C VAL A 155 19.12 -5.76 -18.25
N ILE A 156 19.65 -6.86 -17.72
CA ILE A 156 20.94 -7.42 -18.18
C ILE A 156 20.79 -8.08 -19.56
N SER A 157 19.67 -8.75 -19.85
CA SER A 157 19.47 -9.37 -21.17
C SER A 157 19.19 -8.38 -22.30
N CYS A 158 18.69 -7.18 -22.00
CA CYS A 158 18.47 -6.11 -22.99
C CYS A 158 19.68 -5.20 -23.24
N ARG A 159 20.78 -5.33 -22.47
CA ARG A 159 22.05 -4.60 -22.72
C ARG A 159 23.06 -5.37 -23.58
N HIS A 160 22.71 -6.58 -24.01
CA HIS A 160 23.53 -7.43 -24.89
C HIS A 160 22.85 -7.73 -26.24
N ARG A 161 21.94 -6.86 -26.69
CA ARG A 161 21.48 -6.81 -28.09
C ARG A 161 21.60 -5.40 -28.64
#